data_AF-A0AAW8L062-F1
#
_entry.id   AF-A0AAW8L062-F1
#
_cell.length_a   1.000
_cell.length_b   1.000
_cell.length_c   1.000
_cell.angle_alpha   90.00
_cell.angle_beta   90.00
_cell.angle_gamma   90.00
#
_symmetry.space_group_name_H-M   'P 1'
#
loop_
_entity.id
_entity.type
_entity.pdbx_description
1 polymer ?
#
loop_
_entity_poly.entity_id
_entity_poly.type
_entity_poly.pdbx_seq_one_letter_code
_entity_poly.pdbx_strand_id
1 'polypeptide(L)'
;NQSKSKFSKNFIELVGTTPINYLKHWRMKLANQYLIETNNSISQIADLVGYSSPAAFTRSFIQTYGYSPKKFREMSETKAK
;
A
#
# COMPACT_ATOMS: atom_id res chain seq x y z
N ASN A 1 -2.99 28.88 3.40
CA ASN A 1 -3.87 27.73 3.70
C ASN A 1 -4.78 27.48 2.48
N GLN A 2 -4.79 26.28 1.89
CA GLN A 2 -5.65 25.95 0.72
C GLN A 2 -6.87 25.12 1.15
N SER A 3 -8.01 25.25 0.44
CA SER A 3 -9.16 24.37 0.68
C SER A 3 -8.90 22.95 0.15
N LYS A 4 -9.59 21.94 0.71
CA LYS A 4 -9.47 20.53 0.28
C LYS A 4 -9.72 20.35 -1.23
N SER A 5 -10.73 21.03 -1.77
CA SER A 5 -11.05 20.98 -3.20
C SER A 5 -9.94 21.57 -4.07
N LYS A 6 -9.41 22.74 -3.68
CA LYS A 6 -8.33 23.40 -4.42
C LYS A 6 -7.03 22.59 -4.38
N PHE A 7 -6.70 22.01 -3.23
CA PHE A 7 -5.57 21.08 -3.11
C PHE A 7 -5.74 19.86 -4.03
N SER A 8 -6.89 19.18 -3.97
CA SER A 8 -7.14 17.99 -4.80
C SER A 8 -7.04 18.30 -6.30
N LYS A 9 -7.60 19.44 -6.75
CA LYS A 9 -7.50 19.86 -8.16
C LYS A 9 -6.04 20.09 -8.57
N ASN A 10 -5.32 20.92 -7.82
CA ASN A 10 -3.92 21.21 -8.11
C ASN A 10 -3.04 19.95 -8.07
N PHE A 11 -3.30 19.04 -7.14
CA PHE A 11 -2.57 17.79 -7.03
C PHE A 11 -2.80 16.91 -8.26
N ILE A 12 -4.04 16.80 -8.74
CA ILE A 12 -4.35 16.06 -9.97
C ILE A 12 -3.65 16.71 -11.17
N GLU A 13 -3.66 18.03 -11.29
CA GLU A 13 -3.00 18.76 -12.38
C GLU A 13 -1.48 18.50 -12.41
N LEU A 14 -0.83 18.38 -11.24
CA LEU A 14 0.62 18.18 -11.13
C LEU A 14 1.06 16.70 -11.16
N VAL A 15 0.26 15.80 -10.58
CA VAL A 15 0.65 14.40 -10.33
C VAL A 15 -0.13 13.42 -11.24
N GLY A 16 -1.22 13.85 -11.86
CA GLY A 16 -2.04 13.05 -12.78
C GLY A 16 -3.01 12.07 -12.11
N THR A 17 -3.10 12.07 -10.78
CA THR A 17 -4.04 11.21 -10.03
C THR A 17 -4.55 11.91 -8.78
N THR A 18 -5.61 11.38 -8.19
CA THR A 18 -6.16 11.95 -6.95
C THR A 18 -5.20 11.71 -5.77
N PRO A 19 -5.15 12.62 -4.78
CA PRO A 19 -4.31 12.44 -3.59
C PRO A 19 -4.54 11.10 -2.88
N ILE A 20 -5.80 10.63 -2.81
CA ILE A 20 -6.14 9.38 -2.13
C ILE A 20 -5.64 8.15 -2.90
N ASN A 21 -5.70 8.17 -4.23
CA ASN A 21 -5.17 7.08 -5.05
C ASN A 21 -3.65 7.03 -4.96
N TYR A 22 -2.99 8.19 -5.02
CA TYR A 22 -1.55 8.30 -4.81
C TYR A 22 -1.13 7.70 -3.47
N LEU A 23 -1.81 8.09 -2.39
CA LEU A 23 -1.54 7.58 -1.05
C LEU A 23 -1.74 6.06 -0.95
N LYS A 24 -2.81 5.52 -1.56
CA LYS A 24 -3.04 4.07 -1.61
C LYS A 24 -1.87 3.36 -2.29
N HIS A 25 -1.44 3.80 -3.47
CA HIS A 25 -0.31 3.19 -4.18
C HIS A 25 0.98 3.28 -3.39
N TRP A 26 1.26 4.43 -2.77
CA TRP A 26 2.45 4.61 -1.93
C TRP A 26 2.45 3.65 -0.73
N ARG A 27 1.33 3.52 -0.03
CA ARG A 27 1.18 2.57 1.08
C ARG A 27 1.39 1.13 0.65
N MET A 28 0.88 0.73 -0.52
CA MET A 28 1.08 -0.62 -1.04
C MET A 28 2.55 -0.87 -1.42
N LYS A 29 3.25 0.13 -1.96
CA LYS A 29 4.69 0.04 -2.24
C LYS A 29 5.50 -0.18 -0.97
N LEU A 30 5.21 0.57 0.10
CA LEU A 30 5.84 0.37 1.41
C LEU A 30 5.52 -1.01 1.99
N ALA A 31 4.26 -1.45 1.88
CA ALA A 31 3.85 -2.76 2.36
C ALA A 31 4.60 -3.90 1.65
N ASN A 32 4.80 -3.77 0.33
CA ASN A 32 5.62 -4.71 -0.44
C ASN A 32 7.05 -4.78 0.10
N GLN A 33 7.69 -3.62 0.34
CA GLN A 33 9.03 -3.58 0.94
C GLN A 33 9.07 -4.27 2.30
N TYR A 34 8.14 -3.96 3.20
CA TYR A 34 8.09 -4.63 4.51
C TYR A 34 7.79 -6.13 4.44
N LEU A 35 7.06 -6.59 3.43
CA LEU A 35 6.81 -8.02 3.24
C LEU A 35 8.08 -8.78 2.87
N ILE A 36 9.00 -8.15 2.13
CA ILE A 36 10.27 -8.72 1.67
C ILE A 36 11.38 -8.55 2.72
N GLU A 37 11.51 -7.36 3.29
CA GLU A 37 12.66 -6.96 4.11
C GLU A 37 12.49 -7.32 5.59
N THR A 38 11.28 -7.71 6.02
CA THR A 38 10.98 -7.96 7.43
C THR A 38 10.15 -9.22 7.64
N ASN A 39 10.24 -9.78 8.85
CA ASN A 39 9.40 -10.88 9.32
C ASN A 39 8.11 -10.41 10.01
N ASN A 40 7.74 -9.12 9.87
CA ASN A 40 6.55 -8.58 10.51
C ASN A 40 5.29 -9.36 10.07
N SER A 41 4.37 -9.58 10.99
CA SER A 41 3.07 -10.18 10.65
C SER A 41 2.28 -9.29 9.69
N ILE A 42 1.34 -9.87 8.96
CA ILE A 42 0.47 -9.12 8.04
C ILE A 42 -0.32 -8.01 8.77
N SER A 43 -0.69 -8.24 10.04
CA SER A 43 -1.36 -7.23 10.86
C SER A 43 -0.44 -6.06 11.18
N GLN A 44 0.80 -6.33 11.62
CA GLN A 44 1.78 -5.28 11.91
C GLN A 44 2.10 -4.45 10.66
N ILE A 45 2.21 -5.09 9.49
CA ILE A 45 2.43 -4.36 8.23
C ILE A 45 1.22 -3.48 7.88
N ALA A 46 -0.01 -3.97 8.08
CA ALA A 46 -1.21 -3.16 7.89
C ALA A 46 -1.18 -1.88 8.76
N ASP A 47 -0.83 -2.02 10.04
CA ASP A 47 -0.72 -0.90 10.97
C ASP A 47 0.39 0.08 10.54
N LEU A 48 1.58 -0.43 10.17
CA LEU A 48 2.71 0.39 9.70
C LEU A 48 2.41 1.20 8.44
N VAL A 49 1.57 0.69 7.54
CA VAL A 49 1.15 1.40 6.33
C VAL A 49 -0.18 2.16 6.49
N GLY A 50 -0.67 2.30 7.73
CA GLY A 50 -1.80 3.15 8.08
C GLY A 50 -3.17 2.56 7.73
N TYR A 51 -3.33 1.25 7.82
CA TYR A 51 -4.61 0.54 7.75
C TYR A 51 -4.97 0.01 9.13
N SER A 52 -6.09 0.49 9.68
CA SER A 52 -6.64 0.01 10.96
C SER A 52 -7.26 -1.39 10.89
N SER A 53 -7.38 -1.97 9.69
CA SER A 53 -7.96 -3.29 9.47
C SER A 53 -7.06 -4.11 8.55
N PRO A 54 -6.53 -5.25 9.03
CA PRO A 54 -5.77 -6.19 8.20
C PRO A 54 -6.57 -6.71 7.00
N ALA A 55 -7.89 -6.82 7.13
CA ALA A 55 -8.76 -7.22 6.01
C ALA A 55 -8.85 -6.12 4.94
N ALA A 56 -8.95 -4.84 5.33
CA ALA A 56 -8.94 -3.73 4.39
C ALA A 56 -7.58 -3.59 3.69
N PHE A 57 -6.49 -3.78 4.43
CA PHE A 57 -5.15 -3.85 3.88
C PHE A 57 -5.04 -4.97 2.84
N THR A 58 -5.43 -6.20 3.20
CA THR A 58 -5.36 -7.37 2.32
C THR A 58 -6.15 -7.16 1.03
N ARG A 59 -7.37 -6.60 1.11
CA ARG A 59 -8.16 -6.27 -0.09
C ARG A 59 -7.44 -5.26 -1.00
N SER A 60 -6.90 -4.20 -0.42
CA SER A 60 -6.16 -3.17 -1.17
C SER A 60 -4.90 -3.75 -1.81
N PHE A 61 -4.21 -4.65 -1.12
CA PHE A 61 -2.99 -5.29 -1.60
C PHE A 61 -3.29 -6.23 -2.77
N ILE A 62 -4.34 -7.06 -2.66
CA ILE A 62 -4.82 -7.92 -3.76
C ILE A 62 -5.21 -7.07 -4.97
N GLN A 63 -5.93 -5.97 -4.77
CA GLN A 63 -6.32 -5.09 -5.88
C GLN A 63 -5.11 -4.43 -6.58
N THR A 64 -4.00 -4.25 -5.86
CA THR A 64 -2.78 -3.62 -6.40
C THR A 64 -1.83 -4.63 -7.05
N TYR A 65 -1.67 -5.82 -6.47
CA TYR A 65 -0.64 -6.79 -6.86
C TYR A 65 -1.19 -8.14 -7.36
N GLY A 66 -2.50 -8.37 -7.30
CA GLY A 66 -3.16 -9.60 -7.77
C GLY A 66 -3.07 -10.79 -6.81
N TYR A 67 -2.31 -10.69 -5.72
CA TYR A 67 -2.12 -11.77 -4.75
C TYR A 67 -2.28 -11.28 -3.31
N SER A 68 -2.53 -12.18 -2.37
CA SER A 68 -2.56 -11.83 -0.95
C SER A 68 -1.15 -11.47 -0.44
N PRO A 69 -1.03 -10.61 0.59
CA PRO A 69 0.26 -10.30 1.21
C PRO A 69 1.06 -11.54 1.62
N LYS A 70 0.38 -12.55 2.18
CA LYS A 70 0.99 -13.82 2.58
C LYS A 70 1.57 -14.57 1.38
N LYS A 71 0.77 -14.75 0.31
CA LYS A 71 1.23 -15.43 -0.91
C LYS A 71 2.40 -14.68 -1.54
N PHE A 72 2.34 -13.35 -1.55
CA PHE A 72 3.42 -12.50 -2.05
C PHE A 72 4.74 -12.76 -1.31
N ARG A 73 4.71 -12.81 0.03
CA ARG A 73 5.89 -13.12 0.84
C ARG A 73 6.47 -14.50 0.50
N GLU A 74 5.64 -15.54 0.48
CA GLU A 74 6.06 -16.92 0.14
C GLU A 74 6.73 -16.98 -1.24
N MET A 75 6.19 -16.27 -2.23
CA MET A 75 6.78 -16.18 -3.57
C MET A 75 8.13 -15.45 -3.58
N SER A 76 8.31 -14.42 -2.74
CA SER A 76 9.57 -13.68 -2.63
C SER A 76 10.67 -14.48 -1.93
N GLU A 77 10.32 -15.25 -0.90
CA GLU A 77 11.25 -16.13 -0.18
C GLU A 77 11.74 -17.28 -1.06
N THR A 78 10.88 -17.78 -1.95
CA THR A 78 11.22 -18.86 -2.89
C THR A 78 12.22 -18.40 -3.96
N LYS A 79 12.20 -17.12 -4.36
CA LYS A 79 13.16 -16.56 -5.32
C LYS A 79 14.53 -16.23 -4.72
N ALA A 80 14.64 -16.15 -3.40
CA ALA A 80 15.87 -15.85 -2.69
C ALA A 80 16.68 -17.12 -2.32
N LYS A 81 16.11 -18.31 -2.53
CA LYS A 81 16.79 -19.61 -2.44
C LYS A 81 17.23 -20.07 -3.82
#